data_AF-A0A8H6RTR4-F1
#
_entry.id   AF-A0A8H6RTR4-F1
#
_cell.length_a   1.000
_cell.length_b   1.000
_cell.length_c   1.000
_cell.angle_alpha   90.00
_cell.angle_beta   90.00
_cell.angle_gamma   90.00
#
_symmetry.space_group_name_H-M   'P 1'
#
loop_
_entity.id
_entity.type
_entity.pdbx_description
1 polymer ?
#
loop_
_entity_poly.entity_id
_entity_poly.type
_entity_poly.pdbx_seq_one_letter_code
_entity_poly.pdbx_strand_id
1 'polypeptide(L)'
;MKFTTVATALGLLFAGVSALDKPLDIDITEAKTCGEDEKTKKGDKVEMHYRGTLEDTGYEFDASYNRGTPLSFTVGKGQVIKGWDEGLIGMCIGDKRKLTIQPEYGYGASGVGPIPGNAVLIFETELVSINGKKAEAAKNDEL
;
A
#
# COMPACT_ATOMS: atom_id res chain seq x y z
N MET A 1 -66.13 22.92 -11.17
CA MET A 1 -65.31 21.81 -11.73
C MET A 1 -64.23 22.38 -12.63
N LYS A 2 -62.97 22.36 -12.18
CA LYS A 2 -61.75 22.00 -12.93
C LYS A 2 -60.55 22.28 -12.02
N PHE A 3 -60.08 21.21 -11.38
CA PHE A 3 -58.80 21.13 -10.71
C PHE A 3 -57.71 21.05 -11.79
N THR A 4 -56.63 21.81 -11.67
CA THR A 4 -55.32 21.33 -12.14
C THR A 4 -54.20 22.01 -11.36
N THR A 5 -53.73 21.27 -10.36
CA THR A 5 -52.44 21.43 -9.69
C THR A 5 -51.31 21.34 -10.71
N VAL A 6 -50.31 22.20 -10.64
CA VAL A 6 -48.98 21.92 -11.19
C VAL A 6 -47.99 22.06 -10.04
N ALA A 7 -47.50 20.92 -9.58
CA ALA A 7 -46.52 20.78 -8.54
C ALA A 7 -45.13 20.54 -9.17
N THR A 8 -44.12 21.20 -8.60
CA THR A 8 -42.73 20.74 -8.40
C THR A 8 -41.93 20.20 -9.59
N ALA A 9 -40.78 20.82 -9.84
CA ALA A 9 -39.48 20.15 -9.73
C ALA A 9 -38.35 21.20 -9.76
N LEU A 10 -37.91 21.64 -8.58
CA LEU A 10 -36.60 22.25 -8.43
C LEU A 10 -35.57 21.12 -8.57
N GLY A 11 -34.96 21.01 -9.75
CA GLY A 11 -33.91 20.02 -10.02
C GLY A 11 -32.64 20.38 -9.26
N LEU A 12 -32.49 19.85 -8.04
CA LEU A 12 -31.27 19.93 -7.23
C LEU A 12 -30.81 18.50 -6.95
N LEU A 13 -30.06 17.87 -7.85
CA LEU A 13 -29.43 16.57 -7.60
C LEU A 13 -28.26 16.42 -8.59
N PHE A 14 -27.01 16.13 -8.23
CA PHE A 14 -26.29 15.95 -6.98
C PHE A 14 -24.85 16.36 -7.29
N ALA A 15 -24.18 17.16 -6.45
CA ALA A 15 -22.73 17.19 -6.44
C ALA A 15 -22.25 15.87 -5.83
N GLY A 16 -22.19 14.81 -6.64
CA GLY A 16 -21.65 13.52 -6.25
C GLY A 16 -20.12 13.53 -6.31
N VAL A 17 -19.48 14.28 -5.40
CA VAL A 17 -18.04 14.12 -5.13
C VAL A 17 -17.90 13.83 -3.65
N SER A 18 -17.93 12.56 -3.28
CA SER A 18 -17.70 12.17 -1.88
C SER A 18 -17.26 10.69 -1.80
N ALA A 19 -16.00 10.41 -2.15
CA ALA A 19 -15.24 9.23 -1.69
C ALA A 19 -13.75 9.24 -2.12
N LEU A 20 -13.11 10.40 -2.30
CA LEU A 20 -11.68 10.48 -2.63
C LEU A 20 -10.91 10.99 -1.41
N ASP A 21 -10.94 10.26 -0.30
CA ASP A 21 -10.44 10.82 0.96
C ASP A 21 -9.03 10.39 1.35
N LYS A 22 -8.46 9.30 0.83
CA LYS A 22 -7.01 9.02 0.96
C LYS A 22 -6.48 8.21 -0.23
N PRO A 23 -5.46 8.69 -0.97
CA PRO A 23 -4.84 7.92 -2.07
C PRO A 23 -4.00 6.72 -1.58
N LEU A 24 -3.72 6.67 -0.28
CA LEU A 24 -2.98 5.62 0.39
C LEU A 24 -3.51 5.45 1.80
N ASP A 25 -3.89 4.22 2.16
CA ASP A 25 -4.17 3.81 3.54
C ASP A 25 -3.07 2.87 4.04
N ILE A 26 -2.63 3.07 5.28
CA ILE A 26 -1.51 2.35 5.89
C ILE A 26 -1.98 1.76 7.21
N ASP A 27 -2.07 0.43 7.24
CA ASP A 27 -2.43 -0.34 8.41
C ASP A 27 -1.19 -1.08 8.92
N ILE A 28 -0.78 -0.82 10.17
CA ILE A 28 0.38 -1.48 10.80
C ILE A 28 -0.13 -2.77 11.42
N THR A 29 0.13 -3.90 10.76
CA THR A 29 -0.37 -5.21 11.16
C THR A 29 0.54 -5.88 12.19
N GLU A 30 1.84 -5.57 12.17
CA GLU A 30 2.79 -6.00 13.20
C GLU A 30 3.85 -4.92 13.39
N ALA A 31 4.00 -4.40 14.61
CA ALA A 31 4.99 -3.38 14.94
C ALA A 31 6.13 -3.98 15.76
N LYS A 32 7.36 -3.58 15.43
CA LYS A 32 8.58 -3.82 16.20
C LYS A 32 9.04 -2.52 16.85
N THR A 33 9.81 -2.66 17.92
CA THR A 33 10.41 -1.52 18.62
C THR A 33 11.84 -1.33 18.11
N CYS A 34 12.19 -0.12 17.69
CA CYS A 34 13.53 0.28 17.31
C CYS A 34 13.76 1.77 17.61
N GLY A 35 15.01 2.22 17.54
CA GLY A 35 15.36 3.64 17.65
C GLY A 35 14.84 4.47 16.48
N GLU A 36 14.62 5.77 16.67
CA GLU A 36 14.18 6.67 15.59
C GLU A 36 15.18 6.75 14.42
N ASP A 37 16.47 6.58 14.69
CA ASP A 37 17.54 6.53 13.70
C ASP A 37 17.63 5.21 12.93
N GLU A 38 17.02 4.15 13.48
CA GLU A 38 16.94 2.81 12.90
C GLU A 38 15.73 2.64 11.97
N LYS A 39 14.75 3.54 12.02
CA LYS A 39 13.58 3.50 11.15
C LYS A 39 13.95 3.80 9.69
N THR A 40 13.19 3.23 8.76
CA THR A 40 13.31 3.53 7.33
C THR A 40 13.12 5.02 7.07
N LYS A 41 14.03 5.60 6.30
CA LYS A 41 13.98 6.99 5.81
C LYS A 41 14.25 7.03 4.32
N LYS A 42 13.81 8.12 3.70
CA LYS A 42 14.02 8.38 2.27
C LYS A 42 15.51 8.23 1.92
N GLY A 43 15.81 7.39 0.93
CA GLY A 43 17.17 7.09 0.48
C GLY A 43 17.80 5.85 1.10
N ASP A 44 17.17 5.22 2.11
CA ASP A 44 17.62 3.93 2.59
C ASP A 44 17.39 2.84 1.54
N LYS A 45 18.37 1.94 1.41
CA LYS A 45 18.21 0.70 0.65
C LYS A 45 17.51 -0.31 1.55
N VAL A 46 16.37 -0.83 1.11
CA VAL A 46 15.57 -1.79 1.88
C VAL A 46 15.45 -3.11 1.14
N GLU A 47 15.19 -4.17 1.90
CA GLU A 47 14.68 -5.45 1.40
C GLU A 47 13.31 -5.70 2.00
N MET A 48 12.33 -6.02 1.16
CA MET A 48 10.93 -6.15 1.55
C MET A 48 10.37 -7.48 1.06
N HIS A 49 9.81 -8.26 1.97
CA HIS A 49 8.87 -9.30 1.58
C HIS A 49 7.49 -8.70 1.38
N TYR A 50 6.76 -9.20 0.40
CA TYR A 50 5.41 -8.75 0.10
C TYR A 50 4.55 -9.81 -0.59
N ARG A 51 3.24 -9.57 -0.53
CA ARG A 51 2.18 -10.14 -1.36
C ARG A 51 1.30 -9.01 -1.87
N GLY A 52 1.05 -8.98 -3.18
CA GLY A 52 0.20 -7.98 -3.84
C GLY A 52 -1.05 -8.60 -4.44
N THR A 53 -2.22 -8.07 -4.10
CA THR A 53 -3.52 -8.52 -4.60
C THR A 53 -4.37 -7.37 -5.12
N LEU A 54 -5.31 -7.67 -6.03
CA LEU A 54 -6.35 -6.73 -6.43
C LEU A 54 -7.43 -6.68 -5.36
N GLU A 55 -7.85 -5.48 -4.95
CA GLU A 55 -8.85 -5.31 -3.87
C GLU A 55 -10.22 -5.94 -4.23
N ASP A 56 -10.63 -5.82 -5.49
CA ASP A 56 -11.95 -6.22 -5.97
C ASP A 56 -12.17 -7.74 -6.01
N THR A 57 -11.14 -8.48 -6.39
CA THR A 57 -11.18 -9.91 -6.70
C THR A 57 -10.38 -10.74 -5.71
N GLY A 58 -9.47 -10.11 -4.95
CA GLY A 58 -8.47 -10.81 -4.14
C GLY A 58 -7.41 -11.53 -4.98
N TYR A 59 -7.35 -11.29 -6.29
CA TYR A 59 -6.40 -11.96 -7.17
C TYR A 59 -4.97 -11.55 -6.85
N GLU A 60 -4.13 -12.52 -6.47
CA GLU A 60 -2.69 -12.31 -6.32
C GLU A 60 -2.02 -12.17 -7.67
N PHE A 61 -1.49 -10.98 -7.93
CA PHE A 61 -0.73 -10.71 -9.15
C PHE A 61 0.77 -10.92 -8.95
N ASP A 62 1.28 -10.80 -7.72
CA ASP A 62 2.69 -10.99 -7.42
C ASP A 62 2.94 -11.24 -5.92
N ALA A 63 3.95 -12.05 -5.59
CA ALA A 63 4.45 -12.22 -4.24
C ALA A 63 5.93 -12.59 -4.23
N SER A 64 6.70 -11.93 -3.36
CA SER A 64 8.13 -12.23 -3.16
C SER A 64 8.38 -13.66 -2.65
N TYR A 65 7.43 -14.21 -1.87
CA TYR A 65 7.52 -15.54 -1.29
C TYR A 65 7.56 -16.64 -2.36
N ASN A 66 6.88 -16.43 -3.50
CA ASN A 66 6.90 -17.37 -4.63
C ASN A 66 8.29 -17.48 -5.27
N ARG A 67 9.14 -16.46 -5.09
CA ARG A 67 10.54 -16.42 -5.57
C ARG A 67 11.56 -16.74 -4.47
N GLY A 68 11.12 -16.89 -3.22
CA GLY A 68 12.00 -17.11 -2.06
C GLY A 68 12.97 -15.96 -1.76
N THR A 69 12.84 -14.80 -2.41
CA THR A 69 13.78 -13.68 -2.30
C THR A 69 13.03 -12.35 -2.13
N PRO A 70 13.40 -11.51 -1.14
CA PRO A 70 12.84 -10.18 -0.97
C PRO A 70 13.10 -9.28 -2.18
N LEU A 71 12.26 -8.27 -2.38
CA LEU A 71 12.52 -7.19 -3.33
C LEU A 71 13.47 -6.16 -2.69
N SER A 72 14.56 -5.83 -3.39
CA SER A 72 15.50 -4.78 -2.96
C SER A 72 15.35 -3.51 -3.80
N PHE A 73 15.19 -2.37 -3.12
CA PHE A 73 15.06 -1.06 -3.75
C PHE A 73 15.45 0.05 -2.75
N THR A 74 15.55 1.29 -3.24
CA THR A 74 15.78 2.48 -2.41
C THR A 74 14.46 3.23 -2.22
N VAL A 75 14.01 3.33 -0.96
CA VAL A 75 12.70 3.92 -0.64
C VAL A 75 12.70 5.44 -0.81
N GLY A 76 11.61 5.97 -1.38
CA GLY A 76 11.39 7.41 -1.55
C GLY A 76 12.20 8.03 -2.68
N LYS A 77 12.60 7.24 -3.68
CA LYS A 77 13.43 7.67 -4.83
C LYS A 77 12.76 7.46 -6.19
N GLY A 78 11.49 7.05 -6.22
CA GLY A 78 10.73 6.78 -7.43
C GLY A 78 11.14 5.49 -8.14
N GLN A 79 11.72 4.52 -7.40
CA GLN A 79 12.09 3.21 -7.95
C GLN A 79 10.93 2.21 -7.94
N VAL A 80 9.92 2.47 -7.11
CA VAL A 80 8.69 1.69 -6.95
C VAL A 80 7.48 2.62 -7.06
N ILE A 81 6.28 2.05 -7.05
CA ILE A 81 5.03 2.83 -7.07
C ILE A 81 4.98 3.81 -5.89
N LYS A 82 4.31 4.95 -6.09
CA LYS A 82 4.26 6.05 -5.12
C LYS A 82 3.74 5.60 -3.75
N GLY A 83 2.76 4.70 -3.73
CA GLY A 83 2.22 4.14 -2.48
C GLY A 83 3.26 3.40 -1.63
N TRP A 84 4.25 2.75 -2.24
CA TRP A 84 5.36 2.12 -1.52
C TRP A 84 6.39 3.16 -1.07
N ASP A 85 6.72 4.11 -1.94
CA ASP A 85 7.69 5.16 -1.65
C ASP A 85 7.30 6.02 -0.44
N GLU A 86 6.00 6.24 -0.25
CA GLU A 86 5.44 6.98 0.90
C GLU A 86 5.05 6.04 2.06
N GLY A 87 4.44 4.89 1.75
CA GLY A 87 3.84 3.99 2.74
C GLY A 87 4.82 3.17 3.56
N LEU A 88 6.10 3.12 3.17
CA LEU A 88 7.13 2.29 3.81
C LEU A 88 8.14 3.11 4.63
N ILE A 89 7.88 4.40 4.84
CA ILE A 89 8.70 5.27 5.71
C ILE A 89 8.34 5.03 7.19
N GLY A 90 9.34 5.13 8.06
CA GLY A 90 9.15 5.03 9.51
C GLY A 90 8.95 3.59 10.02
N MET A 91 9.40 2.58 9.27
CA MET A 91 9.32 1.18 9.64
C MET A 91 10.56 0.73 10.41
N CYS A 92 10.37 -0.08 11.44
CA CYS A 92 11.42 -0.88 12.07
C CYS A 92 11.61 -2.20 11.31
N ILE A 93 12.81 -2.78 11.32
CA ILE A 93 13.04 -4.09 10.70
C ILE A 93 12.15 -5.13 11.40
N GLY A 94 11.44 -5.93 10.61
CA GLY A 94 10.44 -6.89 11.07
C GLY A 94 9.03 -6.31 11.19
N ASP A 95 8.82 -5.02 10.95
CA ASP A 95 7.49 -4.43 10.84
C ASP A 95 6.74 -5.05 9.67
N LYS A 96 5.43 -5.22 9.86
CA LYS A 96 4.49 -5.59 8.81
C LYS A 96 3.43 -4.52 8.64
N ARG A 97 3.11 -4.23 7.38
CA ARG A 97 2.06 -3.28 7.00
C ARG A 97 1.18 -3.86 5.92
N LYS A 98 -0.12 -3.53 5.99
CA LYS A 98 -1.06 -3.65 4.88
C LYS A 98 -1.26 -2.25 4.29
N LEU A 99 -0.96 -2.11 3.01
CA LEU A 99 -1.14 -0.87 2.25
C LEU A 99 -2.33 -1.04 1.30
N THR A 100 -3.31 -0.15 1.37
CA THR A 100 -4.34 -0.02 0.34
C THR A 100 -4.00 1.18 -0.53
N ILE A 101 -3.69 0.92 -1.79
CA ILE A 101 -3.10 1.89 -2.72
C ILE A 101 -4.09 2.19 -3.83
N GLN A 102 -4.53 3.45 -3.90
CA GLN A 102 -5.39 3.92 -4.98
C GLN A 102 -4.63 4.02 -6.31
N PRO A 103 -5.31 3.99 -7.46
CA PRO A 103 -4.66 3.88 -8.76
C PRO A 103 -3.62 4.97 -9.02
N GLU A 104 -3.88 6.21 -8.61
CA GLU A 104 -2.97 7.35 -8.75
C GLU A 104 -1.64 7.18 -7.99
N TYR A 105 -1.60 6.30 -7.00
CA TYR A 105 -0.40 5.95 -6.23
C TYR A 105 0.15 4.55 -6.61
N GLY A 106 -0.59 3.81 -7.44
CA GLY A 106 -0.22 2.53 -8.04
C GLY A 106 0.17 2.67 -9.50
N TYR A 107 -0.57 1.99 -10.39
CA TYR A 107 -0.30 1.91 -11.84
C TYR A 107 -1.25 2.76 -12.71
N GLY A 108 -2.05 3.62 -12.09
CA GLY A 108 -2.93 4.57 -12.76
C GLY A 108 -3.95 3.95 -13.71
N ALA A 109 -4.44 4.75 -14.65
CA ALA A 109 -5.44 4.33 -15.62
C ALA A 109 -4.93 3.31 -16.66
N SER A 110 -3.61 3.20 -16.84
CA SER A 110 -3.02 2.29 -17.81
C SER A 110 -2.88 0.86 -17.30
N GLY A 111 -2.71 0.67 -15.99
CA GLY A 111 -2.37 -0.62 -15.42
C GLY A 111 -0.98 -1.11 -15.85
N VAL A 112 -0.66 -2.37 -15.55
CA VAL A 112 0.59 -3.01 -15.98
C VAL A 112 0.48 -4.54 -15.92
N GLY A 113 0.89 -5.24 -16.96
CA GLY A 113 0.88 -6.71 -16.99
C GLY A 113 -0.49 -7.28 -16.61
N PRO A 114 -0.60 -8.10 -15.54
CA PRO A 114 -1.87 -8.66 -15.07
C PRO A 114 -2.76 -7.67 -14.28
N ILE A 115 -2.26 -6.46 -13.98
CA ILE A 115 -2.96 -5.45 -13.18
C ILE A 115 -3.77 -4.53 -14.12
N PRO A 116 -5.11 -4.51 -14.02
CA PRO A 116 -5.95 -3.63 -14.82
C PRO A 116 -5.69 -2.15 -14.55
N GLY A 117 -6.07 -1.30 -15.51
CA GLY A 117 -6.13 0.13 -15.29
C GLY A 117 -7.16 0.50 -14.22
N ASN A 118 -6.85 1.52 -13.42
CA ASN A 118 -7.66 1.99 -12.29
C ASN A 118 -7.87 0.95 -11.17
N ALA A 119 -7.01 -0.07 -11.09
CA ALA A 119 -7.07 -1.05 -10.01
C ALA A 119 -6.61 -0.47 -8.67
N VAL A 120 -7.37 -0.79 -7.61
CA VAL A 120 -6.95 -0.60 -6.21
C VAL A 120 -6.13 -1.81 -5.78
N LEU A 121 -4.97 -1.57 -5.18
CA LEU A 121 -4.01 -2.61 -4.83
C LEU A 121 -3.94 -2.78 -3.31
N ILE A 122 -3.92 -4.03 -2.86
CA ILE A 122 -3.61 -4.37 -1.48
C ILE A 122 -2.20 -4.98 -1.45
N PHE A 123 -1.33 -4.43 -0.61
CA PHE A 123 -0.01 -4.99 -0.35
C PHE A 123 0.15 -5.34 1.12
N GLU A 124 0.39 -6.60 1.40
CA GLU A 124 0.93 -7.04 2.69
C GLU A 124 2.45 -7.05 2.58
N THR A 125 3.13 -6.37 3.49
CA THR A 125 4.57 -6.09 3.42
C THR A 125 5.25 -6.43 4.74
N GLU A 126 6.51 -6.87 4.67
CA GLU A 126 7.37 -7.19 5.81
C GLU A 126 8.79 -6.70 5.56
N LEU A 127 9.26 -5.77 6.40
CA LEU A 127 10.60 -5.19 6.25
C LEU A 127 11.67 -6.18 6.71
N VAL A 128 12.54 -6.58 5.80
CA VAL A 128 13.60 -7.57 6.05
C VAL A 128 14.92 -6.91 6.44
N SER A 129 15.29 -5.83 5.76
CA SER A 129 16.57 -5.16 6.02
C SER A 129 16.56 -3.66 5.68
N ILE A 130 17.45 -2.92 6.35
CA ILE A 130 17.74 -1.51 6.08
C ILE A 130 19.26 -1.37 5.92
N ASN A 131 19.72 -0.91 4.76
CA ASN A 131 21.12 -0.70 4.42
C ASN A 131 22.01 -1.92 4.74
N GLY A 132 21.49 -3.13 4.52
CA GLY A 132 22.18 -4.40 4.79
C GLY A 132 22.11 -4.88 6.24
N LYS A 133 21.55 -4.09 7.17
CA LYS A 133 21.24 -4.54 8.53
C LYS A 133 19.94 -5.34 8.52
N LYS A 134 19.93 -6.52 9.14
CA LYS A 134 18.75 -7.37 9.31
C LYS A 134 18.37 -7.42 10.80
N ALA A 135 17.11 -7.74 11.11
CA ALA A 135 16.74 -8.06 12.48
C ALA A 135 17.63 -9.22 12.93
N GLU A 136 18.22 -9.08 14.11
CA GLU A 136 18.98 -10.16 14.72
C GLU A 136 17.99 -11.31 14.93
N ALA A 137 18.15 -12.39 14.16
CA ALA A 137 17.32 -13.58 14.32
C ALA A 137 17.43 -13.97 15.78
N ALA A 138 16.29 -14.02 16.49
CA ALA A 138 16.24 -14.49 17.86
C ALA A 138 17.02 -15.81 17.91
N LYS A 139 18.19 -15.78 18.53
CA LYS A 139 18.96 -16.97 18.82
C LYS A 139 18.05 -17.79 19.73
N ASN A 140 17.43 -18.81 19.16
CA ASN A 140 16.91 -19.90 19.95
C ASN A 140 18.15 -20.60 20.51
N ASP A 141 18.60 -20.14 21.67
CA ASP A 141 19.52 -20.88 22.52
C ASP A 141 18.78 -22.14 22.97
N GLU A 142 18.89 -23.19 22.15
CA GLU A 142 18.49 -24.55 22.48
C GLU A 142 19.52 -25.08 23.50
N LEU A 143 19.09 -25.15 24.77
CA LEU A 143 19.77 -25.88 25.86
C LEU A 143 19.49 -27.38 25.74
#